data_AF-A0A349X6V7-F1
#
_entry.id   AF-A0A349X6V7-F1
#
_cell.length_a   1.000
_cell.length_b   1.000
_cell.length_c   1.000
_cell.angle_alpha   90.00
_cell.angle_beta   90.00
_cell.angle_gamma   90.00
#
_symmetry.space_group_name_H-M   'P 1'
#
loop_
_entity.id
_entity.type
_entity.pdbx_description
1 polymer ?
#
loop_
_entity_poly.entity_id
_entity_poly.type
_entity_poly.pdbx_seq_one_letter_code
_entity_poly.pdbx_strand_id
1 'polypeptide(L)'
;MERLSTYPTVQNLGASSQDTELPKWDKLLESVVKLTPGKKDAYKYEDAILDLVKALFHPVLVDPETQTPMHDGLKRVDITLTNYALSGFFKWLSLHYPCPYVFIECKNFGEEIGNPEIDQIAMRLGERRGKFGIVVCRKVDDRPKMLKRCRAVAQDEHGYILVLDDDDLKQLVEEAKVVYPPTYEFPTINKYFKELVF
;
A
#
# COMPACT_ATOMS: atom_id res chain seq x y z
N MET A 1 56.28 -0.41 -1.76
CA MET A 1 55.04 -1.02 -1.24
C MET A 1 54.10 0.11 -0.85
N GLU A 2 53.26 0.54 -1.79
CA GLU A 2 52.33 1.66 -1.60
C GLU A 2 51.04 1.35 -2.35
N ARG A 3 49.91 1.40 -1.61
CA ARG A 3 48.66 2.11 -1.95
C ARG A 3 47.58 1.67 -0.94
N LEU A 4 47.36 2.51 0.08
CA LEU A 4 46.06 2.61 0.74
C LEU A 4 45.25 3.64 -0.04
N SER A 5 44.17 3.18 -0.66
CA SER A 5 43.21 4.00 -1.40
C SER A 5 42.35 4.80 -0.43
N THR A 6 42.63 6.08 -0.27
CA THR A 6 41.77 7.03 0.45
C THR A 6 40.59 7.41 -0.44
N TYR A 7 39.39 6.96 -0.10
CA TYR A 7 38.17 7.47 -0.73
C TYR A 7 37.88 8.89 -0.21
N PRO A 8 37.57 9.87 -1.09
CA PRO A 8 37.24 11.22 -0.67
C PRO A 8 35.89 11.25 0.08
N THR A 9 35.88 11.95 1.22
CA THR A 9 34.67 12.27 1.99
C THR A 9 33.79 13.22 1.18
N VAL A 10 32.50 12.89 1.06
CA VAL A 10 31.54 13.67 0.27
C VAL A 10 31.12 14.93 1.04
N GLN A 11 31.95 15.97 1.00
CA GLN A 11 31.57 17.35 1.31
C GLN A 11 31.78 18.21 0.07
N ASN A 12 30.88 18.08 -0.89
CA ASN A 12 30.41 19.12 -1.84
C ASN A 12 29.76 18.47 -3.06
N LEU A 13 28.44 18.29 -3.00
CA LEU A 13 27.57 18.40 -4.16
C LEU A 13 26.47 19.39 -3.76
N GLY A 14 26.45 20.52 -4.45
CA GLY A 14 25.65 21.69 -4.12
C GLY A 14 24.14 21.46 -4.27
N ALA A 15 23.43 22.00 -3.28
CA ALA A 15 22.03 22.33 -3.15
C ALA A 15 21.15 22.34 -4.43
N SER A 16 20.10 21.53 -4.39
CA SER A 16 18.74 22.09 -4.32
C SER A 16 17.99 21.39 -3.18
N SER A 17 18.27 21.80 -1.95
CA SER A 17 17.44 21.45 -0.79
C SER A 17 16.10 22.18 -0.94
N GLN A 18 15.16 21.59 -1.67
CA GLN A 18 13.78 21.72 -1.21
C GLN A 18 13.79 21.02 0.14
N ASP A 19 13.72 21.79 1.24
CA ASP A 19 13.29 21.27 2.52
C ASP A 19 11.87 20.73 2.31
N THR A 20 11.78 19.49 1.84
CA THR A 20 10.51 18.80 1.74
C THR A 20 10.09 18.53 3.17
N GLU A 21 9.25 19.43 3.71
CA GLU A 21 8.57 19.22 4.97
C GLU A 21 8.06 17.78 5.02
N LEU A 22 8.44 17.03 6.06
CA LEU A 22 7.98 15.65 6.20
C LEU A 22 6.44 15.62 6.14
N PRO A 23 5.84 14.60 5.50
CA PRO A 23 4.40 14.52 5.44
C PRO A 23 3.78 14.54 6.85
N LYS A 24 2.66 15.25 7.00
CA LYS A 24 1.91 15.33 8.25
C LYS A 24 1.07 14.06 8.45
N TRP A 25 1.73 12.90 8.54
CA TRP A 25 1.07 11.58 8.56
C TRP A 25 -0.01 11.47 9.64
N ASP A 26 0.24 11.99 10.85
CA ASP A 26 -0.74 11.96 11.93
C ASP A 26 -2.04 12.71 11.55
N LYS A 27 -1.95 13.85 10.84
CA LYS A 27 -3.13 14.61 10.39
C LYS A 27 -3.89 13.91 9.26
N LEU A 28 -3.15 13.22 8.38
CA LEU A 28 -3.74 12.42 7.31
C LEU A 28 -4.50 11.24 7.90
N LEU A 29 -3.88 10.51 8.84
CA LEU A 29 -4.50 9.43 9.57
C LEU A 29 -5.72 9.88 10.37
N GLU A 30 -5.63 11.01 11.09
CA GLU A 30 -6.77 11.62 11.79
C GLU A 30 -7.95 11.88 10.84
N SER A 31 -7.66 12.31 9.61
CA SER A 31 -8.67 12.58 8.59
C SER A 31 -9.36 11.31 8.08
N VAL A 32 -8.70 10.16 8.14
CA VAL A 32 -9.29 8.84 7.88
C VAL A 32 -10.16 8.40 9.05
N VAL A 33 -9.60 8.32 10.26
CA VAL A 33 -10.26 7.67 11.41
C VAL A 33 -11.47 8.46 11.93
N LYS A 34 -11.51 9.79 11.73
CA LYS A 34 -12.64 10.64 12.15
C LYS A 34 -13.92 10.43 11.33
N LEU A 35 -13.82 9.81 10.15
CA LEU A 35 -14.97 9.58 9.28
C LEU A 35 -15.84 8.47 9.84
N THR A 36 -17.15 8.59 9.69
CA THR A 36 -18.08 7.61 10.24
C THR A 36 -18.18 6.40 9.31
N PRO A 37 -18.07 5.15 9.81
CA PRO A 37 -18.32 3.97 9.00
C PRO A 37 -19.72 3.99 8.36
N GLY A 38 -19.80 3.52 7.12
CA GLY A 38 -21.03 3.43 6.33
C GLY A 38 -21.00 4.26 5.04
N LYS A 39 -22.07 4.14 4.26
CA LYS A 39 -22.18 4.72 2.91
C LYS A 39 -22.08 6.24 2.87
N LYS A 40 -22.49 6.93 3.93
CA LYS A 40 -22.58 8.40 3.98
C LYS A 40 -21.22 9.09 3.74
N ASP A 41 -20.17 8.57 4.34
CA ASP A 41 -18.81 9.14 4.24
C ASP A 41 -17.88 8.27 3.38
N ALA A 42 -18.40 7.29 2.63
CA ALA A 42 -17.59 6.34 1.86
C ALA A 42 -16.64 7.02 0.86
N TYR A 43 -17.13 8.02 0.10
CA TYR A 43 -16.27 8.78 -0.82
C TYR A 43 -15.23 9.63 -0.11
N LYS A 44 -15.59 10.26 1.02
CA LYS A 44 -14.61 11.02 1.83
C LYS A 44 -13.55 10.11 2.42
N TYR A 45 -13.93 8.87 2.73
CA TYR A 45 -13.01 7.86 3.24
C TYR A 45 -12.03 7.44 2.14
N GLU A 46 -12.51 7.20 0.92
CA GLU A 46 -11.65 6.95 -0.25
C GLU A 46 -10.65 8.11 -0.47
N ASP A 47 -11.12 9.35 -0.46
CA ASP A 47 -10.26 10.54 -0.60
C ASP A 47 -9.21 10.63 0.52
N ALA A 48 -9.62 10.38 1.78
CA ALA A 48 -8.70 10.42 2.92
C ALA A 48 -7.67 9.27 2.88
N ILE A 49 -8.07 8.07 2.45
CA ILE A 49 -7.16 6.95 2.23
C ILE A 49 -6.17 7.29 1.11
N LEU A 50 -6.64 7.86 -0.01
CA LEU A 50 -5.77 8.29 -1.11
C LEU A 50 -4.67 9.23 -0.62
N ASP A 51 -5.02 10.27 0.13
CA ASP A 51 -4.05 11.22 0.64
C ASP A 51 -3.06 10.58 1.61
N LEU A 52 -3.53 9.67 2.49
CA LEU A 52 -2.67 8.93 3.40
C LEU A 52 -1.70 8.00 2.67
N VAL A 53 -2.18 7.18 1.72
CA VAL A 53 -1.32 6.21 1.02
C VAL A 53 -0.32 6.90 0.08
N LYS A 54 -0.68 8.04 -0.52
CA LYS A 54 0.27 8.89 -1.25
C LYS A 54 1.43 9.32 -0.35
N ALA A 55 1.13 9.76 0.87
CA ALA A 55 2.15 10.20 1.82
C ALA A 55 2.97 9.04 2.41
N LEU A 56 2.36 7.87 2.62
CA LEU A 56 3.04 6.69 3.18
C LEU A 56 3.97 6.02 2.15
N PHE A 57 3.55 5.95 0.89
CA PHE A 57 4.26 5.16 -0.12
C PHE A 57 5.13 5.99 -1.06
N HIS A 58 5.10 7.32 -1.01
CA HIS A 58 6.04 8.13 -1.78
C HIS A 58 7.49 7.93 -1.28
N PRO A 59 8.49 7.81 -2.17
CA PRO A 59 8.44 7.89 -3.64
C PRO A 59 8.34 6.53 -4.34
N VAL A 60 8.07 5.43 -3.62
CA VAL A 60 8.15 4.08 -4.19
C VAL A 60 6.87 3.63 -4.89
N LEU A 61 5.70 4.11 -4.45
CA LEU A 61 4.45 4.05 -5.20
C LEU A 61 3.98 5.47 -5.50
N VAL A 62 3.74 5.78 -6.76
CA VAL A 62 3.46 7.14 -7.27
C VAL A 62 2.35 7.13 -8.31
N ASP A 63 2.09 8.28 -8.92
CA ASP A 63 1.09 8.47 -9.99
C ASP A 63 -0.28 7.89 -9.63
N PRO A 64 -0.91 8.37 -8.53
CA PRO A 64 -2.21 7.88 -8.12
C PRO A 64 -3.28 8.21 -9.17
N GLU A 65 -4.04 7.19 -9.55
CA GLU A 65 -5.25 7.34 -10.34
C GLU A 65 -6.46 6.90 -9.50
N THR A 66 -7.51 7.71 -9.49
CA THR A 66 -8.79 7.35 -8.87
C THR A 66 -9.81 6.95 -9.93
N GLN A 67 -10.70 6.03 -9.56
CA GLN A 67 -11.80 5.58 -10.41
C GLN A 67 -11.36 5.09 -11.81
N THR A 68 -10.18 4.47 -11.93
CA THR A 68 -9.61 4.02 -13.20
C THR A 68 -10.58 3.08 -13.92
N PRO A 69 -11.13 3.45 -15.10
CA PRO A 69 -12.01 2.57 -15.85
C PRO A 69 -11.24 1.38 -16.43
N MET A 70 -11.66 0.16 -16.12
CA MET A 70 -11.14 -1.09 -16.71
C MET A 70 -12.26 -1.82 -17.46
N HIS A 71 -11.91 -2.41 -18.61
CA HIS A 71 -12.85 -3.08 -19.53
C HIS A 71 -14.09 -2.22 -19.84
N ASP A 72 -13.98 -1.32 -20.81
CA ASP A 72 -15.09 -0.53 -21.34
C ASP A 72 -15.95 0.19 -20.27
N GLY A 73 -15.34 0.54 -19.13
CA GLY A 73 -15.98 1.28 -18.04
C GLY A 73 -16.75 0.45 -17.00
N LEU A 74 -16.73 -0.89 -17.10
CA LEU A 74 -17.49 -1.79 -16.21
C LEU A 74 -16.77 -2.13 -14.90
N LYS A 75 -15.45 -2.08 -14.86
CA LYS A 75 -14.65 -2.47 -13.68
C LYS A 75 -13.87 -1.24 -13.18
N ARG A 76 -14.12 -0.78 -11.95
CA ARG A 76 -13.39 0.33 -11.29
C ARG A 76 -12.76 -0.15 -9.99
N VAL A 77 -11.49 0.15 -9.78
CA VAL A 77 -10.85 0.08 -8.46
C VAL A 77 -10.82 1.50 -7.93
N ASP A 78 -10.83 1.64 -6.62
CA ASP A 78 -10.92 2.98 -6.01
C ASP A 78 -9.64 3.76 -6.29
N ILE A 79 -8.47 3.13 -6.06
CA ILE A 79 -7.16 3.74 -6.25
C ILE A 79 -6.20 2.77 -6.98
N THR A 80 -5.46 3.30 -7.95
CA THR A 80 -4.29 2.63 -8.56
C THR A 80 -3.04 3.46 -8.29
N LEU A 81 -1.96 2.80 -7.85
CA LEU A 81 -0.64 3.42 -7.74
C LEU A 81 0.35 2.70 -8.66
N THR A 82 1.25 3.44 -9.29
CA THR A 82 2.33 2.88 -10.12
C THR A 82 3.54 2.54 -9.25
N ASN A 83 4.07 1.33 -9.40
CA ASN A 83 5.24 0.88 -8.67
C ASN A 83 6.54 1.37 -9.34
N TYR A 84 7.17 2.36 -8.72
CA TYR A 84 8.47 2.92 -9.11
C TYR A 84 9.58 2.55 -8.12
N ALA A 85 9.34 1.57 -7.25
CA ALA A 85 10.26 1.21 -6.20
C ALA A 85 11.63 0.79 -6.76
N LEU A 86 12.69 1.42 -6.26
CA LEU A 86 14.08 1.07 -6.58
C LEU A 86 14.74 0.20 -5.50
N SER A 87 14.14 0.15 -4.31
CA SER A 87 14.57 -0.65 -3.15
C SER A 87 13.38 -1.05 -2.28
N GLY A 88 13.64 -1.85 -1.25
CA GLY A 88 12.64 -2.23 -0.25
C GLY A 88 11.60 -3.23 -0.75
N PHE A 89 10.47 -3.27 -0.06
CA PHE A 89 9.45 -4.31 -0.24
C PHE A 89 8.86 -4.34 -1.65
N PHE A 90 8.38 -3.20 -2.18
CA PHE A 90 7.74 -3.16 -3.50
C PHE A 90 8.71 -3.44 -4.65
N LYS A 91 10.01 -3.13 -4.47
CA LYS A 91 11.04 -3.56 -5.41
C LYS A 91 11.21 -5.07 -5.36
N TRP A 92 11.41 -5.63 -4.17
CA TRP A 92 11.54 -7.08 -4.00
C TRP A 92 10.33 -7.81 -4.57
N LEU A 93 9.11 -7.32 -4.29
CA LEU A 93 7.87 -7.88 -4.79
C LEU A 93 7.84 -7.91 -6.33
N SER A 94 8.20 -6.80 -6.99
CA SER A 94 8.23 -6.70 -8.46
C SER A 94 9.22 -7.65 -9.14
N LEU A 95 10.26 -8.12 -8.43
CA LEU A 95 11.23 -9.07 -8.96
C LEU A 95 10.71 -10.51 -8.93
N HIS A 96 9.75 -10.82 -8.06
CA HIS A 96 9.23 -12.18 -7.86
C HIS A 96 7.82 -12.35 -8.41
N TYR A 97 7.04 -11.26 -8.46
CA TYR A 97 5.65 -11.26 -8.91
C TYR A 97 5.38 -10.02 -9.78
N PRO A 98 4.56 -10.13 -10.84
CA PRO A 98 4.15 -8.96 -11.61
C PRO A 98 3.51 -7.93 -10.69
N CYS A 99 4.11 -6.75 -10.58
CA CYS A 99 3.60 -5.66 -9.76
C CYS A 99 3.94 -4.30 -10.37
N PRO A 100 3.53 -4.02 -11.64
CA PRO A 100 3.67 -2.68 -12.21
C PRO A 100 2.72 -1.67 -11.53
N TYR A 101 1.57 -2.16 -11.06
CA TYR A 101 0.58 -1.37 -10.33
C TYR A 101 0.22 -2.06 -9.02
N VAL A 102 -0.15 -1.24 -8.03
CA VAL A 102 -0.75 -1.66 -6.76
C VAL A 102 -2.17 -1.11 -6.72
N PHE A 103 -3.15 -2.01 -6.64
CA PHE A 103 -4.56 -1.64 -6.55
C PHE A 103 -4.98 -1.55 -5.09
N ILE A 104 -5.74 -0.51 -4.76
CA ILE A 104 -6.30 -0.30 -3.43
C ILE A 104 -7.82 -0.14 -3.54
N GLU A 105 -8.54 -0.95 -2.77
CA GLU A 105 -10.00 -0.89 -2.65
C GLU A 105 -10.37 -0.45 -1.22
N CYS A 106 -11.23 0.55 -1.10
CA CYS A 106 -11.61 1.18 0.16
C CYS A 106 -13.01 0.72 0.60
N LYS A 107 -13.10 0.10 1.77
CA LYS A 107 -14.35 -0.40 2.35
C LYS A 107 -14.66 0.32 3.65
N ASN A 108 -15.39 1.42 3.55
CA ASN A 108 -15.93 2.14 4.72
C ASN A 108 -17.18 1.45 5.28
N PHE A 109 -17.10 0.17 5.62
CA PHE A 109 -18.18 -0.58 6.25
C PHE A 109 -18.00 -0.59 7.78
N GLY A 110 -19.12 -0.57 8.52
CA GLY A 110 -19.10 -0.73 9.98
C GLY A 110 -18.98 -2.18 10.45
N GLU A 111 -19.01 -3.11 9.50
CA GLU A 111 -18.94 -4.56 9.69
C GLU A 111 -17.76 -5.14 8.90
N GLU A 112 -17.32 -6.34 9.29
CA GLU A 112 -16.23 -7.05 8.64
C GLU A 112 -16.54 -7.34 7.16
N ILE A 113 -15.53 -7.16 6.28
CA ILE A 113 -15.65 -7.50 4.86
C ILE A 113 -15.76 -9.02 4.63
N GLY A 114 -16.47 -9.43 3.59
CA GLY A 114 -16.74 -10.82 3.26
C GLY A 114 -15.84 -11.37 2.15
N ASN A 115 -16.13 -12.60 1.71
CA ASN A 115 -15.52 -13.17 0.51
C ASN A 115 -15.81 -12.32 -0.75
N PRO A 116 -17.04 -11.79 -0.98
CA PRO A 116 -17.33 -11.05 -2.20
C PRO A 116 -16.39 -9.87 -2.46
N GLU A 117 -15.98 -9.16 -1.41
CA GLU A 117 -15.06 -8.03 -1.53
C GLU A 117 -13.64 -8.47 -1.88
N ILE A 118 -13.17 -9.59 -1.33
CA ILE A 118 -11.87 -10.18 -1.63
C ILE A 118 -11.86 -10.73 -3.07
N ASP A 119 -12.92 -11.42 -3.48
CA ASP A 119 -13.07 -11.93 -4.83
C ASP A 119 -13.13 -10.78 -5.85
N GLN A 120 -13.80 -9.67 -5.49
CA GLN A 120 -13.91 -8.48 -6.35
C GLN A 120 -12.55 -7.91 -6.71
N ILE A 121 -11.64 -7.74 -5.74
CA ILE A 121 -10.29 -7.24 -6.02
C ILE A 121 -9.44 -8.30 -6.73
N ALA A 122 -9.57 -9.59 -6.38
CA ALA A 122 -8.87 -10.68 -7.06
C ALA A 122 -9.15 -10.68 -8.57
N MET A 123 -10.41 -10.46 -8.96
CA MET A 123 -10.83 -10.36 -10.37
C MET A 123 -10.23 -9.17 -11.14
N ARG A 124 -9.53 -8.25 -10.47
CA ARG A 124 -8.83 -7.11 -11.09
C ARG A 124 -7.34 -7.35 -11.28
N LEU A 125 -6.78 -8.27 -10.49
CA LEU A 125 -5.40 -8.68 -10.60
C LEU A 125 -5.16 -9.51 -11.86
N GLY A 126 -3.91 -9.59 -12.29
CA GLY A 126 -3.49 -10.43 -13.41
C GLY A 126 -2.11 -10.08 -13.93
N GLU A 127 -1.57 -10.92 -14.81
CA GLU A 127 -0.18 -10.85 -15.29
C GLU A 127 0.24 -9.48 -15.82
N ARG A 128 -0.63 -8.82 -16.58
CA ARG A 128 -0.31 -7.53 -17.22
C ARG A 128 -0.52 -6.33 -16.30
N ARG A 129 -1.43 -6.44 -15.34
CA ARG A 129 -1.89 -5.33 -14.50
C ARG A 129 -1.25 -5.35 -13.12
N GLY A 130 -0.72 -6.49 -12.69
CA GLY A 130 -0.18 -6.69 -11.36
C GLY A 130 -0.97 -7.75 -10.60
N LYS A 131 -0.25 -8.52 -9.77
CA LYS A 131 -0.75 -9.60 -8.93
C LYS A 131 -0.84 -9.21 -7.46
N PHE A 132 -0.70 -7.94 -7.11
CA PHE A 132 -0.76 -7.48 -5.73
C PHE A 132 -1.80 -6.40 -5.55
N GLY A 133 -2.62 -6.53 -4.52
CA GLY A 133 -3.65 -5.56 -4.15
C GLY A 133 -3.82 -5.44 -2.64
N ILE A 134 -4.43 -4.33 -2.23
CA ILE A 134 -4.72 -4.02 -0.84
C ILE A 134 -6.21 -3.70 -0.73
N VAL A 135 -6.89 -4.28 0.24
CA VAL A 135 -8.21 -3.82 0.69
C VAL A 135 -7.99 -3.07 2.00
N VAL A 136 -8.43 -1.82 2.04
CA VAL A 136 -8.42 -1.02 3.27
C VAL A 136 -9.84 -0.96 3.80
N CYS A 137 -10.04 -1.33 5.06
CA CYS A 137 -11.35 -1.41 5.70
C CYS A 137 -11.32 -0.77 7.08
N ARG A 138 -12.48 -0.65 7.74
CA ARG A 138 -12.53 -0.06 9.10
C ARG A 138 -12.07 -1.01 10.18
N LYS A 139 -12.34 -2.31 10.02
CA LYS A 139 -12.06 -3.32 11.03
C LYS A 139 -12.02 -4.72 10.43
N VAL A 140 -11.09 -5.54 10.91
CA VAL A 140 -11.13 -7.00 10.73
C VAL A 140 -11.44 -7.65 12.06
N ASP A 141 -12.62 -8.27 12.18
CA ASP A 141 -13.07 -8.91 13.42
C ASP A 141 -12.36 -10.26 13.66
N ASP A 142 -12.15 -11.06 12.60
CA ASP A 142 -11.51 -12.37 12.66
C ASP A 142 -10.32 -12.44 11.69
N ARG A 143 -9.16 -11.97 12.17
CA ARG A 143 -7.88 -11.95 11.42
C ARG A 143 -7.51 -13.34 10.87
N PRO A 144 -7.54 -14.45 11.65
CA PRO A 144 -7.26 -15.77 11.11
C PRO A 144 -8.18 -16.18 9.95
N LYS A 145 -9.48 -15.91 10.06
CA LYS A 145 -10.44 -16.20 9.00
C LYS A 145 -10.20 -15.34 7.77
N MET A 146 -9.92 -14.04 7.95
CA MET A 146 -9.57 -13.14 6.86
C MET A 146 -8.31 -13.59 6.12
N LEU A 147 -7.26 -13.96 6.87
CA LEU A 147 -6.03 -14.50 6.31
C LEU A 147 -6.27 -15.78 5.52
N LYS A 148 -7.12 -16.69 6.03
CA LYS A 148 -7.49 -17.91 5.31
C LYS A 148 -8.13 -17.61 3.96
N ARG A 149 -8.98 -16.58 3.87
CA ARG A 149 -9.58 -16.13 2.60
C ARG A 149 -8.53 -15.60 1.63
N CYS A 150 -7.64 -14.73 2.10
CA CYS A 150 -6.59 -14.15 1.28
C CYS A 150 -5.59 -15.22 0.78
N ARG A 151 -5.26 -16.20 1.63
CA ARG A 151 -4.44 -17.36 1.26
C ARG A 151 -5.09 -18.20 0.16
N ALA A 152 -6.40 -18.41 0.19
CA ALA A 152 -7.08 -19.16 -0.86
C ALA A 152 -6.91 -18.48 -2.23
N VAL A 153 -7.07 -17.16 -2.31
CA VAL A 153 -6.83 -16.40 -3.57
C VAL A 153 -5.39 -16.56 -4.05
N ALA A 154 -4.42 -16.52 -3.14
CA ALA A 154 -3.00 -16.70 -3.48
C ALA A 154 -2.69 -18.13 -3.96
N GLN A 155 -3.27 -19.14 -3.30
CA GLN A 155 -3.12 -20.56 -3.67
C GLN A 155 -3.76 -20.89 -5.01
N ASP A 156 -4.87 -20.22 -5.34
CA ASP A 156 -5.55 -20.34 -6.64
C ASP A 156 -4.88 -19.49 -7.74
N GLU A 157 -3.70 -18.92 -7.47
CA GLU A 157 -2.89 -18.11 -8.37
C GLU A 157 -3.58 -16.84 -8.90
N HIS A 158 -4.65 -16.40 -8.24
CA HIS A 158 -5.40 -15.18 -8.59
C HIS A 158 -4.72 -13.89 -8.10
N GLY A 159 -3.68 -14.01 -7.26
CA GLY A 159 -2.86 -12.92 -6.79
C GLY A 159 -2.81 -12.83 -5.27
N TYR A 160 -2.19 -11.77 -4.77
CA TYR A 160 -1.90 -11.55 -3.36
C TYR A 160 -2.67 -10.32 -2.89
N ILE A 161 -3.58 -10.52 -1.95
CA ILE A 161 -4.42 -9.46 -1.40
C ILE A 161 -4.11 -9.30 0.08
N LEU A 162 -3.68 -8.10 0.48
CA LEU A 162 -3.62 -7.75 1.89
C LEU A 162 -4.91 -7.05 2.32
N VAL A 163 -5.37 -7.32 3.53
CA VAL A 163 -6.46 -6.58 4.15
C VAL A 163 -5.88 -5.78 5.32
N LEU A 164 -6.01 -4.46 5.23
CA LEU A 164 -5.55 -3.52 6.26
C LEU A 164 -6.76 -2.86 6.90
N ASP A 165 -6.78 -2.77 8.23
CA ASP A 165 -7.78 -1.95 8.94
C ASP A 165 -7.19 -0.67 9.53
N ASP A 166 -8.02 0.12 10.21
CA ASP A 166 -7.62 1.39 10.83
C ASP A 166 -6.43 1.23 11.81
N ASP A 167 -6.26 0.07 12.45
CA ASP A 167 -5.12 -0.18 13.35
C ASP A 167 -3.84 -0.50 12.58
N ASP A 168 -3.94 -1.20 11.46
CA ASP A 168 -2.80 -1.38 10.54
C ASP A 168 -2.34 -0.04 9.96
N LEU A 169 -3.28 0.85 9.60
CA LEU A 169 -2.94 2.19 9.09
C LEU A 169 -2.19 3.02 10.15
N LYS A 170 -2.60 2.95 11.42
CA LYS A 170 -1.86 3.56 12.53
C LYS A 170 -0.44 3.01 12.61
N GLN A 171 -0.30 1.68 12.52
CA GLN A 171 1.01 1.04 12.57
C GLN A 171 1.91 1.46 11.39
N LEU A 172 1.38 1.58 10.18
CA LEU A 172 2.13 2.08 9.02
C LEU A 172 2.60 3.53 9.20
N VAL A 173 1.77 4.38 9.81
CA VAL A 173 2.15 5.75 10.14
C VAL A 173 3.28 5.80 11.16
N GLU A 174 3.22 4.98 12.21
CA GLU A 174 4.31 4.89 13.19
C GLU A 174 5.60 4.35 12.56
N GLU A 175 5.51 3.34 11.69
CA GLU A 175 6.67 2.84 10.93
C GLU A 175 7.31 3.92 10.05
N ALA A 176 6.51 4.77 9.39
CA ALA A 176 6.99 5.86 8.56
C ALA A 176 7.73 6.94 9.36
N LYS A 177 7.40 7.14 10.64
CA LYS A 177 8.00 8.15 11.52
C LYS A 177 9.35 7.75 12.10
N VAL A 178 9.65 6.45 12.20
CA VAL A 178 10.79 5.93 12.97
C VAL A 178 12.11 5.93 12.19
N VAL A 179 12.10 5.95 10.86
CA VAL A 179 13.29 5.65 10.04
C VAL A 179 13.60 6.78 9.06
N TYR A 180 14.73 7.48 9.26
CA TYR A 180 15.28 8.44 8.28
C TYR A 180 16.78 8.18 8.03
N PRO A 181 17.22 8.00 6.77
CA PRO A 181 16.40 7.94 5.56
C PRO A 181 15.50 6.69 5.54
N PRO A 182 14.31 6.75 4.93
CA PRO A 182 13.39 5.63 4.90
C PRO A 182 13.98 4.43 4.14
N THR A 183 13.79 3.22 4.68
CA THR A 183 14.26 1.96 4.07
C THR A 183 13.27 1.39 3.05
N TYR A 184 12.02 1.83 3.09
CA TYR A 184 10.90 1.34 2.25
C TYR A 184 10.61 -0.17 2.40
N GLU A 185 10.92 -0.73 3.58
CA GLU A 185 10.72 -2.16 3.88
C GLU A 185 9.27 -2.51 4.28
N PHE A 186 8.47 -1.52 4.68
CA PHE A 186 7.09 -1.65 5.16
C PHE A 186 6.87 -2.92 6.01
N PRO A 187 7.47 -3.00 7.22
CA PRO A 187 7.46 -4.21 8.05
C PRO A 187 6.08 -4.85 8.23
N THR A 188 5.02 -4.05 8.47
CA THR A 188 3.65 -4.57 8.60
C THR A 188 3.14 -5.20 7.29
N ILE A 189 3.34 -4.53 6.14
CA ILE A 189 2.97 -5.06 4.82
C ILE A 189 3.74 -6.36 4.52
N ASN A 190 5.06 -6.35 4.77
CA ASN A 190 5.93 -7.50 4.52
C ASN A 190 5.54 -8.70 5.40
N LYS A 191 5.19 -8.47 6.67
CA LYS A 191 4.68 -9.52 7.56
C LYS A 191 3.42 -10.16 6.98
N TYR A 192 2.41 -9.36 6.62
CA TYR A 192 1.16 -9.91 6.06
C TYR A 192 1.36 -10.60 4.72
N PHE A 193 2.24 -10.07 3.87
CA PHE A 193 2.57 -10.73 2.62
C PHE A 193 3.21 -12.10 2.85
N LYS A 194 4.15 -12.22 3.80
CA LYS A 194 4.77 -13.51 4.15
C LYS A 194 3.75 -14.51 4.63
N GLU A 195 2.74 -14.08 5.39
CA GLU A 195 1.65 -14.96 5.81
C GLU A 195 0.81 -15.45 4.62
N LEU A 196 0.82 -14.82 3.45
CA LEU A 196 0.14 -15.36 2.26
C LEU A 196 0.94 -16.44 1.54
N VAL A 197 2.26 -16.36 1.59
CA VAL A 197 3.17 -17.19 0.77
C VAL A 197 3.76 -18.36 1.56
N PHE A 198 3.94 -18.19 2.88
CA PHE A 198 4.52 -19.18 3.80
C PHE A 198 3.48 -19.64 4.84
#